data_AF-A0A5N8HAT4-F1
#
_entry.id   AF-A0A5N8HAT4-F1
#
_cell.length_a   1.000
_cell.length_b   1.000
_cell.length_c   1.000
_cell.angle_alpha   90.00
_cell.angle_beta   90.00
_cell.angle_gamma   90.00
#
_symmetry.space_group_name_H-M   'P 1'
#
loop_
_entity.id
_entity.type
_entity.pdbx_description
1 polymer ?
#
loop_
_entity_poly.entity_id
_entity_poly.type
_entity_poly.pdbx_seq_one_letter_code
_entity_poly.pdbx_strand_id
1 'polypeptide(L)' 'LSAKEWKQLSSQWREELDRRIHTLVALRDELDGCIGCGCLSRSDCPLRNPGDRLGEEGTGARLLEDEQN' A
#
# COMPACT_ATOMS: atom_id res chain seq x y z
N LEU A 1 12.29 -21.10 21.79
CA LEU A 1 10.93 -20.64 21.48
C LEU A 1 9.93 -21.67 21.99
N SER A 2 9.17 -21.31 23.02
CA SER A 2 8.03 -22.06 23.51
C SER A 2 6.84 -21.92 22.56
N ALA A 3 5.85 -22.82 22.67
CA ALA A 3 4.63 -22.75 21.86
C ALA A 3 3.88 -21.41 22.06
N LYS A 4 3.94 -20.82 23.26
CA LYS A 4 3.32 -19.53 23.56
C LYS A 4 4.01 -18.38 22.83
N GLU A 5 5.34 -18.34 22.86
CA GLU A 5 6.13 -17.32 22.15
C GLU A 5 5.98 -17.44 20.64
N TRP A 6 5.96 -18.67 20.11
CA TRP A 6 5.71 -18.91 18.69
C TRP A 6 4.33 -18.40 18.24
N LYS A 7 3.29 -18.66 19.04
CA LYS A 7 1.93 -18.17 18.75
C LYS A 7 1.88 -16.64 18.70
N GLN A 8 2.59 -15.96 19.58
CA GLN A 8 2.62 -14.50 19.64
C GLN A 8 3.36 -13.87 18.44
N LEU A 9 4.51 -14.43 18.06
CA LEU A 9 5.25 -13.95 16.88
C LEU A 9 4.49 -14.21 15.58
N SER A 10 3.96 -15.43 15.42
CA SER A 10 3.20 -15.79 14.21
C SER A 10 1.91 -15.01 14.04
N SER A 11 1.23 -14.61 15.14
CA SER A 11 0.05 -13.73 15.04
C SER A 11 0.41 -12.33 14.55
N GLN A 12 1.52 -11.75 15.05
CA GLN A 12 1.99 -10.44 14.60
C GLN A 12 2.37 -10.45 13.12
N TRP A 13 3.08 -11.49 12.67
CA TRP A 13 3.43 -11.63 11.25
C TRP A 13 2.21 -11.82 10.36
N ARG A 14 1.19 -12.54 10.85
CA ARG A 14 -0.07 -12.69 10.12
C ARG A 14 -0.79 -11.35 9.97
N GLU A 15 -0.86 -10.56 11.04
CA GLU A 15 -1.47 -9.23 10.99
C GLU A 15 -0.73 -8.28 10.01
N GLU A 16 0.60 -8.31 10.00
CA GLU A 16 1.41 -7.56 9.02
C GLU A 16 1.15 -8.03 7.58
N LEU A 17 1.08 -9.35 7.38
CA LEU A 17 0.79 -9.92 6.06
C LEU A 17 -0.60 -9.50 5.56
N ASP A 18 -1.60 -9.60 6.43
CA ASP A 18 -2.98 -9.21 6.11
C ASP A 18 -3.06 -7.71 5.78
N ARG A 19 -2.37 -6.84 6.52
CA ARG A 19 -2.26 -5.40 6.18
C ARG A 19 -1.69 -5.18 4.78
N ARG A 20 -0.56 -5.80 4.45
CA ARG A 20 0.05 -5.69 3.11
C ARG A 20 -0.87 -6.18 1.99
N ILE A 21 -1.61 -7.26 2.23
CA ILE A 21 -2.60 -7.77 1.27
C ILE A 21 -3.69 -6.72 1.04
N HIS A 22 -4.22 -6.11 2.10
CA HIS A 22 -5.24 -5.07 1.98
C HIS A 22 -4.74 -3.85 1.19
N THR A 23 -3.51 -3.39 1.44
CA THR A 23 -2.91 -2.29 0.68
C THR A 23 -2.80 -2.62 -0.80
N LEU A 24 -2.35 -3.83 -1.14
CA LEU A 24 -2.23 -4.26 -2.54
C LEU A 24 -3.58 -4.45 -3.23
N VAL A 25 -4.60 -4.89 -2.50
CA VAL A 25 -5.98 -5.00 -3.00
C VAL A 25 -6.55 -3.62 -3.30
N ALA A 26 -6.39 -2.64 -2.39
CA ALA A 26 -6.83 -1.27 -2.63
C ALA A 26 -6.15 -0.67 -3.88
N LEU A 27 -4.82 -0.84 -4.00
CA LEU A 27 -4.07 -0.39 -5.17
C LEU A 27 -4.58 -1.04 -6.47
N ARG A 28 -4.89 -2.33 -6.46
CA ARG A 28 -5.47 -3.02 -7.61
C ARG A 28 -6.81 -2.39 -8.01
N ASP A 29 -7.70 -2.17 -7.04
CA ASP A 29 -9.04 -1.66 -7.31
C ASP A 29 -8.98 -0.21 -7.87
N GLU A 30 -8.04 0.60 -7.38
CA GLU A 30 -7.73 1.93 -7.94
C GLU A 30 -7.17 1.85 -9.37
N LEU A 31 -6.29 0.88 -9.64
CA LEU A 31 -5.73 0.62 -10.98
C LEU A 31 -6.80 0.19 -11.97
N ASP A 32 -7.73 -0.69 -11.58
CA ASP A 32 -8.83 -1.13 -12.44
C ASP A 32 -9.71 0.07 -12.88
N GLY A 33 -9.98 1.00 -11.96
CA GLY A 33 -10.66 2.26 -12.29
C GLY A 33 -9.89 3.11 -13.31
N CYS A 34 -8.56 3.15 -13.21
CA CYS A 34 -7.71 3.91 -14.12
C CYS A 34 -7.55 3.26 -15.50
N ILE A 35 -7.51 1.92 -15.57
CA ILE A 35 -7.55 1.17 -16.83
C ILE A 35 -8.89 1.42 -17.54
N GLY A 36 -10.00 1.43 -16.79
CA GLY A 36 -11.34 1.72 -17.32
C GLY A 36 -11.55 3.17 -17.77
N CYS A 37 -10.89 4.15 -17.13
CA CYS A 37 -10.89 5.56 -17.58
C CYS A 37 -10.14 5.74 -18.90
N GLY A 38 -9.03 5.00 -19.10
CA GLY A 38 -8.16 5.11 -20.29
C GLY A 38 -7.54 6.49 -20.51
N CYS A 39 -7.76 7.43 -19.58
CA CYS A 39 -7.57 8.84 -19.81
C CYS A 39 -6.10 9.25 -19.81
N LEU A 40 -5.23 8.57 -19.02
CA LEU A 40 -3.83 8.99 -18.76
C LEU A 40 -3.71 10.52 -18.55
N SER A 41 -4.80 11.18 -18.15
CA SER A 41 -4.92 12.62 -18.24
C SER A 41 -4.31 13.20 -16.97
N ARG A 42 -3.54 14.25 -17.18
CA ARG A 42 -2.66 14.86 -16.19
C ARG A 42 -3.43 15.47 -15.01
N SER A 43 -4.74 15.71 -15.20
CA SER A 43 -5.64 16.50 -14.34
C SER A 43 -6.52 15.67 -13.41
N ASP A 44 -6.97 14.46 -13.79
CA ASP A 44 -8.13 13.82 -13.13
C ASP A 44 -7.89 12.38 -12.63
N CYS A 45 -6.66 11.86 -12.75
CA CYS A 45 -6.34 10.49 -12.32
C CYS A 45 -6.00 10.44 -10.81
N PRO A 46 -6.78 9.73 -9.96
CA PRO A 46 -6.51 9.62 -8.52
C PRO A 46 -5.23 8.85 -8.17
N LEU A 47 -4.73 7.99 -9.08
CA LEU A 47 -3.42 7.33 -8.94
C LEU A 47 -2.25 8.26 -9.21
N ARG A 48 -2.49 9.42 -9.82
CA ARG A 48 -1.46 10.44 -9.89
C ARG A 48 -1.34 11.03 -8.49
N ASN A 49 -0.14 11.01 -7.94
CA ASN A 49 0.21 11.73 -6.73
C ASN A 49 0.80 13.10 -7.15
N PRO A 50 0.00 14.09 -7.60
CA PRO A 50 0.52 15.37 -8.09
C PRO A 50 1.22 16.19 -7.00
N GLY A 51 0.99 15.83 -5.73
CA GLY A 51 1.65 16.41 -4.56
C GLY A 51 2.69 15.48 -3.94
N ASP A 52 3.36 14.64 -4.73
CA ASP A 52 4.38 13.72 -4.25
C ASP A 52 5.60 14.46 -3.66
N ARG A 53 5.49 14.84 -2.39
CA ARG A 53 6.54 15.51 -1.62
C ARG A 53 7.75 14.61 -1.36
N LEU A 54 7.57 13.29 -1.43
CA LEU A 54 8.62 12.31 -1.14
C LEU A 54 9.37 11.88 -2.42
N GLY A 55 8.88 12.27 -3.60
CA GLY A 55 9.58 12.03 -4.86
C GLY A 55 10.99 12.65 -4.90
N GLU A 56 11.22 13.74 -4.16
CA GLU A 56 12.53 14.37 -4.00
C GLU A 56 13.52 13.49 -3.21
N GLU A 57 13.01 12.61 -2.34
CA GLU A 57 13.82 11.71 -1.50
C GLU A 57 14.14 10.37 -2.18
N GLY A 58 13.64 10.17 -3.41
CA GLY A 58 13.93 8.99 -4.23
C GLY A 58 12.70 8.16 -4.58
N THR A 59 12.88 7.30 -5.58
CA THR A 59 11.80 6.51 -6.19
C THR A 59 11.26 5.41 -5.28
N GLY A 60 9.99 5.07 -5.46
CA GLY A 60 9.35 3.93 -4.78
C GLY A 60 8.23 4.37 -3.85
N ALA A 61 7.50 3.38 -3.34
CA ALA A 61 6.29 3.62 -2.59
C ALA A 61 6.62 3.75 -1.09
N ARG A 62 6.91 4.99 -0.68
CA ARG A 62 7.49 5.34 0.62
C ARG A 62 6.51 5.26 1.79
N LEU A 63 5.21 5.42 1.54
CA LEU A 63 4.15 5.47 2.56
C LEU A 63 3.22 4.26 2.53
N LEU A 64 3.57 3.19 1.81
CA LEU A 64 2.72 1.98 1.77
C LEU A 64 2.72 1.21 3.09
N GLU A 65 3.66 1.51 3.98
CA GLU A 65 3.64 1.02 5.35
C GLU A 65 2.79 2.01 6.14
N ASP A 66 1.51 1.67 6.37
CA ASP A 66 0.59 2.49 7.17
C ASP A 66 1.27 2.92 8.48
N GLU A 67 1.60 4.20 8.59
CA GLU A 67 1.86 4.85 9.87
C GLU A 67 0.54 4.95 10.63
N GLN A 68 0.25 3.92 11.41
CA GLN A 68 -0.57 4.01 12.61
C GLN A 68 0.17 3.29 13.74
N ASN A 69 1.17 4.00 14.27
CA ASN A 69 1.66 3.81 15.62
C ASN A 69 1.05 4.91 16.49
#